data_AF-A0A2M7PD02-F1
#
_entry.id   AF-A0A2M7PD02-F1
#
_cell.length_a   1.000
_cell.length_b   1.000
_cell.length_c   1.000
_cell.angle_alpha   90.00
_cell.angle_beta   90.00
_cell.angle_gamma   90.00
#
_symmetry.space_group_name_H-M   'P 1'
#
loop_
_entity.id
_entity.type
_entity.pdbx_description
1 polymer ?
#
loop_
_entity_poly.entity_id
_entity_poly.type
_entity_poly.pdbx_seq_one_letter_code
_entity_poly.pdbx_strand_id
1 'polypeptide(L)'
;MAGGDQASLFGDELSAETETTPAVIWEQNSAKRALDELFTLTCQYKTRKSYNELMQFVARFRFYSPFNAMLVHVQMAGAKYVAPPHRWLRDFGRRIRAGARPLVILQPMGPVMFVFDV
;
A
#
# COMPACT_ATOMS: atom_id res chain seq x y z
N MET A 1 -59.38 -23.62 -40.92
CA MET A 1 -58.44 -24.34 -40.04
C MET A 1 -57.09 -23.66 -40.16
N ALA A 2 -56.75 -22.86 -39.15
CA ALA A 2 -55.52 -22.10 -39.08
C ALA A 2 -54.40 -22.96 -38.49
N GLY A 3 -53.18 -22.80 -38.99
CA GLY A 3 -51.95 -23.36 -38.45
C GLY A 3 -50.85 -22.97 -39.44
N GLY A 4 -50.04 -21.93 -39.20
CA GLY A 4 -49.47 -21.52 -37.94
C GLY A 4 -47.98 -21.81 -38.05
N ASP A 5 -47.30 -20.92 -38.77
CA ASP A 5 -45.86 -20.89 -39.02
C ASP A 5 -45.12 -20.83 -37.67
N GLN A 6 -44.63 -21.97 -37.18
CA GLN A 6 -43.73 -22.00 -36.03
C GLN A 6 -42.30 -21.80 -36.52
N ALA A 7 -41.97 -20.54 -36.78
CA ALA A 7 -40.60 -20.08 -36.66
C ALA A 7 -40.17 -20.25 -35.20
N SER A 8 -39.18 -21.11 -34.98
CA SER A 8 -38.45 -21.23 -33.72
C SER A 8 -37.97 -19.83 -33.29
N LEU A 9 -38.61 -19.27 -32.26
CA LEU A 9 -38.37 -17.93 -31.73
C LEU A 9 -37.25 -17.89 -30.66
N PHE A 10 -36.49 -18.99 -30.53
CA PHE A 10 -35.35 -19.08 -29.63
C PHE A 10 -34.18 -19.76 -30.36
N GLY A 11 -33.62 -19.01 -31.33
CA GLY A 11 -32.29 -19.27 -31.87
C GLY A 11 -31.26 -18.43 -31.12
N ASP A 12 -30.22 -19.12 -30.63
CA ASP A 12 -28.99 -18.58 -30.03
C ASP A 12 -29.15 -17.64 -28.82
N GLU A 13 -29.17 -18.25 -27.64
CA GLU A 13 -28.59 -17.63 -26.46
C GLU A 13 -27.10 -17.33 -26.72
N LEU A 14 -26.83 -16.08 -27.09
CA LEU A 14 -25.71 -15.25 -26.64
C LEU A 14 -24.48 -16.00 -26.10
N SER A 15 -23.79 -16.77 -26.93
CA SER A 15 -22.38 -17.11 -26.68
C SER A 15 -21.55 -15.90 -27.06
N ALA A 16 -21.41 -14.97 -26.12
CA ALA A 16 -20.34 -13.98 -26.14
C ALA A 16 -19.00 -14.72 -25.95
N GLU A 17 -18.56 -15.44 -26.98
CA GLU A 17 -17.18 -15.87 -27.11
C GLU A 17 -16.34 -14.60 -27.13
N THR A 18 -15.72 -14.30 -25.98
CA THR A 18 -14.77 -13.21 -25.88
C THR A 18 -13.64 -13.55 -26.84
N GLU A 19 -13.56 -12.86 -27.98
CA GLU A 19 -12.48 -13.02 -28.94
C GLU A 19 -11.14 -12.87 -28.19
N THR A 20 -10.44 -13.98 -28.01
CA THR A 20 -9.14 -14.02 -27.32
C THR A 20 -8.05 -13.59 -28.30
N THR A 21 -8.11 -12.34 -28.73
CA THR A 21 -7.06 -11.73 -29.56
C THR A 21 -5.73 -11.77 -28.79
N PRO A 22 -4.58 -11.99 -29.45
CA PRO A 22 -3.27 -11.95 -28.80
C PRO A 22 -3.06 -10.70 -27.93
N ALA A 23 -3.57 -9.53 -28.35
CA ALA A 23 -3.53 -8.29 -27.58
C ALA A 23 -4.21 -8.38 -26.20
N VAL A 24 -5.38 -9.05 -26.11
CA VAL A 24 -6.10 -9.25 -24.84
C VAL A 24 -5.32 -10.17 -23.90
N ILE A 25 -4.68 -11.21 -24.45
CA ILE A 25 -3.82 -12.14 -23.69
C ILE A 25 -2.59 -11.40 -23.15
N TRP A 26 -1.96 -10.54 -23.95
CA TRP A 26 -0.81 -9.73 -23.52
C TRP A 26 -1.17 -8.75 -22.40
N GLU A 27 -2.31 -8.07 -22.48
CA GLU A 27 -2.81 -7.16 -21.44
C GLU A 27 -3.16 -7.90 -20.14
N GLN A 28 -3.81 -9.06 -20.23
CA GLN A 28 -4.06 -9.88 -19.04
C GLN A 28 -2.76 -10.36 -18.38
N ASN A 29 -1.74 -10.71 -19.19
CA ASN A 29 -0.45 -11.14 -18.68
C ASN A 29 0.35 -9.99 -18.06
N SER A 30 0.27 -8.77 -18.61
CA SER A 30 0.92 -7.59 -18.03
C SER A 30 0.29 -7.23 -16.68
N ALA A 31 -1.03 -7.24 -16.57
CA ALA A 31 -1.76 -7.00 -15.32
C ALA A 31 -1.41 -8.04 -14.25
N LYS A 32 -1.36 -9.33 -14.61
CA LYS A 32 -0.93 -10.41 -13.69
C LYS A 32 0.50 -10.18 -13.20
N ARG A 33 1.44 -9.85 -14.09
CA ARG A 33 2.84 -9.56 -13.72
C ARG A 33 2.95 -8.38 -12.77
N ALA A 34 2.23 -7.29 -13.02
CA ALA A 34 2.22 -6.13 -12.14
C ALA A 34 1.69 -6.46 -10.74
N LEU A 35 0.67 -7.33 -10.65
CA LEU A 35 0.16 -7.83 -9.37
C LEU A 35 1.16 -8.73 -8.65
N ASP A 36 1.80 -9.66 -9.36
CA ASP A 36 2.82 -10.54 -8.78
C ASP A 36 4.02 -9.74 -8.25
N GLU A 37 4.42 -8.68 -8.97
CA GLU A 37 5.47 -7.76 -8.53
C GLU A 37 5.03 -7.01 -7.27
N LEU A 38 3.80 -6.49 -7.22
CA LEU A 38 3.24 -5.86 -6.03
C LEU A 38 3.20 -6.81 -4.83
N PHE A 39 2.78 -8.06 -5.03
CA PHE A 39 2.78 -9.07 -3.96
C PHE A 39 4.20 -9.42 -3.51
N THR A 40 5.14 -9.51 -4.44
CA THR A 40 6.55 -9.75 -4.13
C THR A 40 7.14 -8.61 -3.29
N LEU A 41 6.85 -7.35 -3.63
CA LEU A 41 7.31 -6.17 -2.91
C LEU A 41 6.69 -6.06 -1.51
N THR A 42 5.44 -6.48 -1.34
CA THR A 42 4.72 -6.42 -0.05
C THR A 42 5.06 -7.57 0.89
N CYS A 43 5.73 -8.63 0.42
CA CYS A 43 6.18 -9.77 1.22
C CYS A 43 7.33 -9.48 2.21
N GLN A 44 7.79 -8.24 2.36
CA GLN A 44 8.90 -7.85 3.24
C GLN A 44 8.76 -8.31 4.71
N TYR A 45 7.53 -8.54 5.19
CA TYR A 45 7.26 -9.01 6.56
C TYR A 45 6.76 -10.45 6.65
N LYS A 46 6.84 -11.24 5.55
CA LYS A 46 6.31 -12.61 5.48
C LYS A 46 7.03 -13.59 6.41
N THR A 47 8.32 -13.37 6.67
CA THR A 47 9.09 -14.26 7.54
C THR A 47 8.86 -13.94 9.01
N ARG A 48 8.92 -14.96 9.88
CA ARG A 48 8.84 -14.76 11.34
C ARG A 48 9.90 -13.76 11.83
N LYS A 49 11.11 -13.81 11.26
CA LYS A 49 12.22 -12.92 11.62
C LYS A 49 11.88 -11.47 11.28
N SER A 50 11.53 -11.18 10.02
CA SER A 50 11.17 -9.83 9.57
C SER A 50 9.96 -9.26 10.31
N TYR A 51 8.97 -10.11 10.62
CA TYR A 51 7.81 -9.69 11.40
C TYR A 51 8.20 -9.33 12.85
N ASN A 52 9.04 -10.14 13.49
CA ASN A 52 9.54 -9.86 14.84
C ASN A 52 10.37 -8.56 14.87
N GLU A 53 11.25 -8.34 13.89
CA GLU A 53 12.01 -7.10 13.75
C GLU A 53 11.08 -5.87 13.62
N LEU A 54 10.01 -5.98 12.83
CA LEU A 54 8.98 -4.93 12.75
C LEU A 54 8.30 -4.70 14.09
N MET A 55 7.89 -5.76 14.81
CA MET A 55 7.24 -5.63 16.11
C MET A 55 8.16 -4.98 17.15
N GLN A 56 9.45 -5.35 17.17
CA GLN A 56 10.46 -4.72 18.00
C GLN A 56 10.66 -3.25 17.63
N PHE A 57 10.67 -2.93 16.34
CA PHE A 57 10.73 -1.55 15.89
C PHE A 57 9.54 -0.74 16.44
N VAL A 58 8.32 -1.22 16.18
CA VAL A 58 7.07 -0.55 16.59
C VAL A 58 7.02 -0.35 18.11
N ALA A 59 7.43 -1.35 18.89
CA ALA A 59 7.44 -1.29 20.35
C ALA A 59 8.34 -0.18 20.94
N ARG A 60 9.37 0.29 20.20
CA ARG A 60 10.25 1.38 20.64
C ARG A 60 9.59 2.76 20.55
N PHE A 61 8.63 2.96 19.64
CA PHE A 61 7.99 4.26 19.39
C PHE A 61 6.76 4.49 20.28
N ARG A 62 6.97 4.57 21.59
CA ARG A 62 5.90 4.65 22.61
C ARG A 62 5.00 5.90 22.51
N PHE A 63 5.46 6.95 21.84
CA PHE A 63 4.72 8.21 21.66
C PHE A 63 3.80 8.22 20.42
N TYR A 64 3.84 7.18 19.59
CA TYR A 64 3.08 7.08 18.36
C TYR A 64 2.20 5.83 18.38
N SER A 65 1.09 5.86 17.64
CA SER A 65 0.29 4.66 17.44
C SER A 65 1.11 3.59 16.68
N PRO A 66 0.81 2.29 16.88
CA PRO A 66 1.54 1.22 16.20
C PRO A 66 1.61 1.39 14.67
N PHE A 67 0.51 1.85 14.06
CA PHE A 67 0.47 2.12 12.63
C PHE A 67 1.38 3.30 12.23
N ASN A 68 1.39 4.40 12.99
CA ASN A 68 2.32 5.50 12.74
C ASN A 68 3.79 5.07 12.89
N ALA A 69 4.10 4.20 13.86
CA ALA A 69 5.44 3.63 13.99
C ALA A 69 5.79 2.74 12.80
N MET A 70 4.85 1.94 12.29
CA MET A 70 5.05 1.16 11.07
C MET A 70 5.29 2.06 9.85
N LEU A 71 4.55 3.17 9.69
CA LEU A 71 4.79 4.13 8.60
C LEU A 71 6.21 4.68 8.64
N VAL A 72 6.73 4.97 9.83
CA VAL A 72 8.13 5.38 10.02
C VAL A 72 9.08 4.25 9.59
N HIS A 73 8.83 3.01 9.99
CA HIS A 73 9.65 1.86 9.61
C HIS A 73 9.75 1.69 8.08
N VAL A 74 8.62 1.79 7.38
CA VAL A 74 8.55 1.66 5.91
C VAL A 74 9.37 2.75 5.21
N GLN A 75 9.37 3.96 5.75
CA GLN A 75 10.10 5.09 5.15
C GLN A 75 11.59 5.09 5.54
N MET A 76 11.90 4.72 6.79
CA MET A 76 13.23 4.76 7.39
C MET A 76 13.36 3.71 8.51
N ALA A 77 13.66 2.46 8.14
CA ALA A 77 13.82 1.35 9.10
C ALA A 77 14.93 1.58 10.14
N GLY A 78 15.91 2.44 9.83
CA GLY A 78 16.99 2.84 10.73
C GLY A 78 16.62 3.92 11.76
N ALA A 79 15.39 4.45 11.73
CA ALA A 79 15.00 5.56 12.60
C ALA A 79 15.06 5.16 14.08
N LYS A 80 15.68 6.00 14.91
CA LYS A 80 15.81 5.75 16.36
C LYS A 80 14.80 6.55 17.18
N TYR A 81 14.58 7.79 16.80
CA TYR A 81 13.60 8.66 17.43
C TYR A 81 13.07 9.61 16.37
N VAL A 82 11.76 9.81 16.31
CA VAL A 82 11.17 10.76 15.37
C VAL A 82 10.33 11.75 16.14
N ALA A 83 10.38 13.01 15.72
CA ALA A 83 9.58 14.07 16.29
C ALA A 83 9.35 15.19 15.27
N PRO A 84 8.23 15.94 15.42
CA PRO A 84 8.02 17.15 14.64
C PRO A 84 9.02 18.26 15.05
N PRO A 85 9.30 19.24 14.18
CA PRO A 85 10.33 20.27 14.44
C PRO A 85 10.16 21.02 15.76
N HIS A 86 8.92 21.35 16.12
CA HIS A 86 8.62 22.07 17.36
C HIS A 86 8.99 21.26 18.61
N ARG A 87 8.82 19.93 18.59
CA ARG A 87 9.18 19.04 19.71
C ARG A 87 10.69 18.90 19.81
N TRP A 88 11.39 18.78 18.69
CA TRP A 88 12.86 18.77 18.68
C TRP A 88 13.46 20.04 19.29
N LEU A 89 12.89 21.19 18.97
CA LEU A 89 13.33 22.47 19.52
C LEU A 89 13.00 22.58 21.01
N ARG A 90 11.76 22.27 21.40
CA ARG A 90 11.25 22.45 22.77
C ARG A 90 11.87 21.47 23.77
N ASP A 91 11.94 20.18 23.41
CA ASP A 91 12.29 19.12 24.37
C ASP A 91 13.79 18.79 24.34
N PHE A 92 14.48 19.08 23.23
CA PHE A 92 15.89 18.69 23.02
C PHE A 92 16.80 19.86 22.61
N GLY A 93 16.26 21.07 22.36
CA GLY A 93 17.05 22.20 21.88
C GLY A 93 17.64 22.02 20.47
N ARG A 94 17.14 21.06 19.68
CA ARG A 94 17.68 20.72 18.36
C ARG A 94 16.85 21.34 17.23
N ARG A 95 17.53 21.78 16.18
CA ARG A 95 16.90 22.28 14.95
C ARG A 95 17.07 21.29 13.81
N ILE A 96 16.04 21.17 12.99
CA ILE A 96 16.09 20.35 11.77
C ILE A 96 17.04 21.01 10.77
N ARG A 97 17.98 20.24 10.21
CA ARG A 97 18.90 20.74 9.19
C ARG A 97 18.14 21.02 7.88
N ALA A 98 18.58 22.03 7.14
CA ALA A 98 18.09 22.25 5.79
C ALA A 98 18.32 21.00 4.94
N GLY A 99 17.29 20.53 4.24
CA GLY A 99 17.34 19.30 3.44
C GLY A 99 17.22 17.99 4.22
N ALA A 100 16.93 18.04 5.54
CA ALA A 100 16.63 16.81 6.27
C ALA A 100 15.41 16.09 5.67
N ARG A 101 15.50 14.76 5.56
CA ARG A 101 14.44 13.93 4.98
C ARG A 101 13.21 13.95 5.88
N PRO A 102 12.06 14.48 5.43
CA PRO A 102 10.83 14.40 6.19
C PRO A 102 10.26 12.98 6.12
N LEU A 103 9.66 12.53 7.22
CA LEU A 103 8.88 11.30 7.31
C LEU A 103 7.41 11.67 7.56
N VAL A 104 6.50 10.94 6.93
CA VAL A 104 5.06 11.20 7.00
C VAL A 104 4.40 10.24 7.97
N ILE A 105 3.60 10.75 8.89
CA ILE A 105 2.72 9.95 9.76
C ILE A 105 1.30 10.52 9.74
N LEU A 106 0.31 9.74 10.17
CA LEU A 106 -1.05 10.23 10.32
C LEU A 106 -1.15 11.21 11.49
N GLN A 107 -1.89 12.30 11.28
CA GLN A 107 -2.17 13.30 12.31
C GLN A 107 -3.57 13.08 12.90
N PRO A 108 -3.77 13.13 14.22
CA PRO A 108 -5.11 13.18 14.79
C PRO A 108 -5.90 14.36 14.21
N MET A 109 -7.10 14.09 13.71
CA MET A 109 -8.00 15.10 13.12
C MET A 109 -7.38 15.89 11.96
N GLY A 110 -6.39 15.33 11.27
CA GLY A 110 -5.76 15.93 10.10
C GLY A 110 -5.32 14.85 9.12
N PRO A 111 -4.91 15.24 7.90
CA PRO A 111 -4.51 14.27 6.90
C PRO A 111 -3.20 13.58 7.29
N VAL A 112 -2.13 14.35 7.49
CA VAL A 112 -0.78 13.87 7.81
C VAL A 112 0.03 14.93 8.57
N MET A 113 1.09 14.52 9.24
CA MET A 113 2.11 15.40 9.81
C MET A 113 3.52 14.91 9.45
N PHE A 114 4.46 15.85 9.37
CA PHE A 114 5.87 15.57 9.12
C PHE A 114 6.68 15.45 10.42
N VAL A 115 7.49 14.40 10.49
CA VAL A 115 8.42 14.14 11.59
C VAL A 115 9.82 13.86 11.03
N PHE A 116 10.82 14.00 11.89
CA PHE A 116 12.23 13.91 11.51
C PHE A 116 12.99 13.09 12.54
N ASP A 117 13.94 12.28 12.07
CA ASP A 117 15.05 11.75 12.89
C ASP A 117 16.23 12.71 12.77
N VAL A 118 16.81 13.15 13.90
CA VAL A 118 17.79 14.26 13.97
C VAL A 118 19.08 13.78 14.58
#